data_AF-A0A816N7J5-F1
#
_entry.id   AF-A0A816N7J5-F1
#
_cell.length_a   1.000
_cell.length_b   1.000
_cell.length_c   1.000
_cell.angle_alpha   90.00
_cell.angle_beta   90.00
_cell.angle_gamma   90.00
#
_symmetry.space_group_name_H-M   'P 1'
#
loop_
_entity.id
_entity.type
_entity.pdbx_description
1 polymer ?
#
loop_
_entity_poly.entity_id
_entity_poly.type
_entity_poly.pdbx_seq_one_letter_code
_entity_poly.pdbx_strand_id
1 'polypeptide(L)'
;MINLYKSLVRTVIIFGYPVLLSADNKIWDRIQIIQNKALRVALDLPHYTFVDYIHRIANIPRIKDYAINLLERASSSASSNNEMIYHRSLQGILQASRTQQQLQT
;
A
#
# COMPACT_ATOMS: atom_id res chain seq x y z
N MET A 1 4.72 -13.09 14.88
CA MET A 1 3.89 -11.87 14.74
C MET A 1 4.02 -11.19 13.37
N ILE A 2 5.23 -11.00 12.81
CA ILE A 2 5.41 -10.34 11.50
C ILE A 2 4.70 -11.07 10.32
N ASN A 3 4.67 -12.41 10.33
CA ASN A 3 3.98 -13.20 9.30
C ASN A 3 2.46 -13.10 9.40
N LEU A 4 1.92 -12.90 10.61
CA LEU A 4 0.49 -12.69 10.83
C LEU A 4 0.07 -11.31 10.30
N TYR A 5 0.89 -10.29 10.59
CA TYR A 5 0.75 -8.95 10.04
C TYR A 5 0.81 -8.98 8.50
N LYS A 6 1.80 -9.69 7.92
CA LYS A 6 1.90 -9.89 6.47
C LYS A 6 0.66 -10.61 5.93
N SER A 7 0.12 -11.63 6.60
CA SER A 7 -1.06 -12.35 6.10
C SER A 7 -2.33 -11.48 6.12
N LEU A 8 -2.58 -10.74 7.20
CA LEU A 8 -3.80 -9.94 7.35
C LEU A 8 -3.76 -8.67 6.50
N VAL A 9 -2.71 -7.84 6.65
CA VAL A 9 -2.63 -6.56 5.94
C VAL A 9 -2.50 -6.76 4.43
N ARG A 10 -1.76 -7.78 4.00
CA ARG A 10 -1.61 -8.08 2.57
C ARG A 10 -2.93 -8.54 1.97
N THR A 11 -3.72 -9.36 2.67
CA THR A 11 -5.03 -9.81 2.20
C THR A 11 -6.00 -8.62 2.06
N VAL A 12 -6.08 -7.77 3.07
CA VAL A 12 -6.94 -6.57 3.02
C VAL A 12 -6.56 -5.65 1.86
N ILE A 13 -5.27 -5.45 1.62
CA ILE A 13 -4.81 -4.62 0.50
C ILE A 13 -5.03 -5.33 -0.85
N ILE A 14 -4.82 -6.66 -0.94
CA ILE A 14 -5.01 -7.42 -2.19
C ILE A 14 -6.45 -7.32 -2.71
N PHE A 15 -7.43 -7.36 -1.82
CA PHE A 15 -8.83 -7.24 -2.23
C PHE A 15 -9.34 -5.80 -2.23
N GLY A 16 -8.79 -4.94 -1.35
CA GLY A 16 -9.25 -3.56 -1.17
C GLY A 16 -8.54 -2.50 -2.00
N TYR A 17 -7.42 -2.81 -2.68
CA TYR A 17 -6.60 -1.79 -3.36
C TYR A 17 -7.37 -0.87 -4.34
N PRO A 18 -8.38 -1.33 -5.11
CA PRO A 18 -9.07 -0.45 -6.05
C PRO A 18 -9.87 0.64 -5.33
N VAL A 19 -10.51 0.27 -4.21
CA VAL A 19 -11.33 1.17 -3.39
C VAL A 19 -10.45 2.06 -2.51
N LEU A 20 -9.39 1.48 -1.94
CA LEU A 20 -8.44 2.20 -1.07
C LEU A 20 -7.66 3.27 -1.85
N LEU A 21 -7.34 3.05 -3.12
CA LEU A 21 -6.63 4.04 -3.94
C LEU A 21 -7.51 5.21 -4.38
N SER A 22 -8.83 5.08 -4.31
CA SER A 22 -9.77 6.20 -4.47
C SER A 22 -10.04 6.95 -3.15
N ALA A 23 -9.55 6.43 -2.02
CA ALA A 23 -9.79 6.99 -0.70
C ALA A 23 -8.85 8.18 -0.40
N ASP A 24 -9.31 9.10 0.46
CA ASP A 24 -8.55 10.28 0.88
C ASP A 24 -7.21 9.90 1.54
N ASN A 25 -6.18 10.73 1.33
CA ASN A 25 -4.84 10.54 1.89
C ASN A 25 -4.85 10.43 3.43
N LYS A 26 -5.80 11.07 4.11
CA LYS A 26 -5.99 10.95 5.56
C LYS A 26 -6.22 9.51 6.03
N ILE A 27 -6.87 8.69 5.20
CA ILE A 27 -7.13 7.28 5.51
C ILE A 27 -5.83 6.48 5.39
N TRP A 28 -5.02 6.76 4.37
CA TRP A 28 -3.69 6.17 4.20
C TRP A 28 -2.76 6.50 5.36
N ASP A 29 -2.76 7.75 5.84
CA ASP A 29 -1.95 8.16 7.00
C ASP A 29 -2.34 7.37 8.27
N ARG A 30 -3.64 7.20 8.51
CA ARG A 30 -4.14 6.40 9.65
C ARG A 30 -3.71 4.95 9.55
N ILE A 31 -3.85 4.35 8.37
CA ILE A 31 -3.44 2.96 8.13
C ILE A 31 -1.93 2.80 8.31
N GLN A 32 -1.13 3.76 7.85
CA GLN A 32 0.32 3.77 8.03
C GLN A 32 0.71 3.89 9.51
N ILE A 33 0.02 4.71 10.30
CA ILE A 33 0.25 4.80 11.75
C ILE A 33 -0.02 3.46 12.44
N ILE A 34 -1.11 2.77 12.08
CA ILE A 34 -1.44 1.45 12.64
C ILE A 34 -0.38 0.43 12.25
N GLN A 35 0.08 0.41 10.99
CA GLN A 35 1.19 -0.43 10.55
C GLN A 35 2.45 -0.17 11.36
N ASN A 36 2.85 1.10 11.51
CA ASN A 36 4.07 1.45 12.22
C ASN A 36 4.02 1.00 13.68
N LYS A 37 2.86 1.14 14.35
CA LYS A 37 2.65 0.63 15.71
C LYS A 37 2.74 -0.89 15.76
N ALA A 38 2.09 -1.60 14.84
CA ALA A 38 2.12 -3.05 14.79
C ALA A 38 3.55 -3.59 14.53
N LEU A 39 4.31 -2.95 13.64
CA LEU A 39 5.68 -3.32 13.35
C LEU A 39 6.62 -3.09 14.55
N ARG A 40 6.44 -1.99 15.29
CA ARG A 40 7.20 -1.75 16.53
C ARG A 40 6.97 -2.84 17.56
N VAL A 41 5.70 -3.18 17.79
CA VAL A 41 5.33 -4.25 18.74
C VAL A 41 5.85 -5.60 18.25
N ALA A 42 5.79 -5.87 16.95
CA ALA A 42 6.25 -7.15 16.39
C ALA A 42 7.78 -7.33 16.42
N LEU A 43 8.54 -6.24 16.43
CA LEU A 43 10.02 -6.23 16.47
C LEU A 43 10.57 -5.87 17.86
N ASP A 44 9.69 -5.67 18.85
CA ASP A 44 10.03 -5.23 20.21
C ASP A 44 10.94 -3.97 20.24
N LEU A 45 10.61 -2.98 19.38
CA LEU A 45 11.41 -1.78 19.21
C LEU A 45 10.91 -0.62 20.10
N PRO A 46 11.83 0.23 20.62
CA PRO A 46 11.48 1.42 21.38
C PRO A 46 10.59 2.41 20.60
N HIS A 47 9.85 3.26 21.32
CA HIS A 47 8.93 4.21 20.69
C HIS A 47 9.63 5.27 19.82
N TYR A 48 10.88 5.62 20.16
CA TYR A 48 11.66 6.65 19.47
C TYR A 48 12.38 6.14 18.20
N THR A 49 12.30 4.85 17.88
CA THR A 49 12.97 4.31 16.69
C THR A 49 12.42 4.94 15.41
N PHE A 50 13.27 5.29 14.45
CA PHE A 50 12.81 5.88 13.19
C PHE A 50 11.97 4.90 12.37
N VAL A 51 10.90 5.41 11.75
CA VAL A 51 9.98 4.60 10.93
C VAL A 51 10.71 3.95 9.76
N ASP A 52 11.58 4.68 9.07
CA ASP A 52 12.33 4.14 7.94
C ASP A 52 13.24 2.98 8.35
N TYR A 53 13.79 3.02 9.56
CA TYR A 53 14.60 1.93 10.10
C TYR A 53 13.74 0.69 10.39
N ILE A 54 12.53 0.88 10.93
CA ILE A 54 11.57 -0.22 11.18
C ILE A 54 11.21 -0.93 9.87
N HIS A 55 10.92 -0.17 8.81
CA HIS A 55 10.57 -0.73 7.51
C HIS A 55 11.75 -1.44 6.84
N ARG A 56 12.98 -0.94 7.01
CA ARG A 56 14.21 -1.60 6.53
C ARG A 56 14.45 -2.94 7.25
N ILE A 57 14.37 -2.97 8.58
CA ILE A 57 14.56 -4.22 9.34
C ILE A 57 13.45 -5.22 9.03
N ALA A 58 12.19 -4.77 9.01
CA ALA A 58 11.05 -5.62 8.75
C ALA A 58 11.01 -6.15 7.30
N ASN A 59 11.76 -5.51 6.40
CA ASN A 59 11.69 -5.67 4.95
C ASN A 59 10.23 -5.60 4.45
N ILE A 60 9.51 -4.57 4.91
CA ILE A 60 8.10 -4.34 4.59
C ILE A 60 7.98 -2.92 4.02
N PRO A 61 7.46 -2.75 2.79
CA PRO A 61 7.22 -1.43 2.22
C PRO A 61 6.09 -0.71 2.98
N ARG A 62 6.01 0.62 2.78
CA ARG A 62 4.86 1.40 3.25
C ARG A 62 3.59 0.92 2.54
N ILE A 63 2.45 1.02 3.21
CA ILE A 63 1.20 0.43 2.71
C ILE A 63 0.74 1.05 1.38
N LYS A 64 0.94 2.36 1.19
CA LYS A 64 0.61 3.04 -0.06
C LYS A 64 1.48 2.55 -1.22
N ASP A 65 2.80 2.44 -1.01
CA ASP A 65 3.73 1.94 -2.02
C ASP A 65 3.44 0.49 -2.40
N TYR A 66 3.04 -0.33 -1.43
CA TYR A 66 2.64 -1.70 -1.68
C TYR A 66 1.38 -1.80 -2.55
N ALA A 67 0.38 -0.95 -2.28
CA ALA A 67 -0.86 -0.91 -3.07
C ALA A 67 -0.63 -0.44 -4.51
N ILE A 68 0.23 0.56 -4.72
CA ILE A 68 0.61 1.05 -6.06
C ILE A 68 1.31 -0.07 -6.84
N ASN A 69 2.30 -0.73 -6.23
CA ASN A 69 3.00 -1.86 -6.87
C ASN A 69 2.04 -3.00 -7.25
N LEU A 70 1.02 -3.25 -6.43
CA LEU A 70 0.01 -4.26 -6.73
C LEU A 70 -0.85 -3.84 -7.94
N LEU A 71 -1.26 -2.58 -7.99
CA LEU A 71 -2.03 -2.03 -9.11
C LEU A 71 -1.23 -2.08 -10.42
N GLU A 72 0.06 -1.74 -10.38
CA GLU A 72 0.97 -1.81 -11.55
C GLU A 72 1.17 -3.25 -12.05
N ARG A 73 1.26 -4.22 -11.14
CA ARG A 73 1.29 -5.64 -11.51
C ARG A 73 -0.02 -6.09 -12.13
N ALA A 74 -1.15 -5.70 -11.53
CA ALA A 74 -2.47 -6.04 -12.04
C ALA A 74 -2.72 -5.44 -13.43
N SER A 75 -2.32 -4.19 -13.67
CA SER A 75 -2.43 -3.57 -14.99
C SER A 75 -1.52 -4.25 -16.02
N SER A 76 -0.29 -4.59 -15.65
CA SER A 76 0.63 -5.32 -16.53
C SER A 76 0.08 -6.70 -16.92
N SER A 77 -0.50 -7.43 -15.97
CA SER A 77 -1.18 -8.71 -16.23
C SER A 77 -2.43 -8.55 -17.10
N ALA A 78 -3.26 -7.53 -16.85
CA ALA A 78 -4.44 -7.25 -17.67
C ALA A 78 -4.09 -6.91 -19.12
N SER A 79 -2.97 -6.20 -19.34
CA SER A 79 -2.42 -5.91 -20.66
C SER A 79 -1.99 -7.20 -21.38
N SER A 80 -1.30 -8.11 -20.68
CA SER A 80 -0.89 -9.42 -21.22
C SER A 80 -2.08 -10.32 -21.58
N ASN A 81 -3.20 -10.20 -20.88
CA ASN A 81 -4.39 -11.02 -21.08
C ASN A 81 -5.41 -10.39 -22.06
N ASN A 82 -5.07 -9.28 -22.73
CA ASN A 82 -5.95 -8.52 -23.62
C ASN A 82 -7.27 -8.02 -22.97
N GLU A 83 -7.30 -7.87 -21.65
CA GLU A 83 -8.46 -7.33 -20.92
C GLU A 83 -8.45 -5.80 -20.95
N MET A 84 -8.66 -5.22 -22.13
CA MET A 84 -8.49 -3.77 -22.37
C MET A 84 -9.37 -2.89 -21.48
N ILE A 85 -10.60 -3.32 -21.16
CA ILE A 85 -11.55 -2.55 -20.34
C ILE A 85 -11.05 -2.47 -18.89
N TYR A 86 -10.61 -3.60 -18.34
CA TYR A 86 -10.08 -3.69 -16.99
C TYR A 86 -8.74 -2.94 -16.86
N HIS A 87 -7.86 -3.07 -17.86
CA HIS A 87 -6.62 -2.31 -17.91
C HIS A 87 -6.85 -0.80 -17.86
N ARG A 88 -7.84 -0.28 -18.61
CA ARG A 88 -8.18 1.17 -18.60
C ARG A 88 -8.70 1.65 -17.25
N SER A 89 -9.55 0.87 -16.57
CA SER A 89 -10.06 1.28 -15.26
C SER A 89 -8.96 1.33 -14.20
N LEU A 90 -8.06 0.35 -14.21
CA LEU A 90 -6.88 0.32 -13.33
C LEU A 90 -5.94 1.50 -13.59
N GLN A 91 -5.69 1.83 -14.85
CA GLN A 91 -4.87 3.00 -15.21
C GLN A 91 -5.52 4.32 -14.77
N GLY A 92 -6.85 4.45 -14.87
CA GLY A 92 -7.58 5.62 -14.38
C GLY A 92 -7.42 5.81 -12.87
N ILE A 93 -7.53 4.73 -12.09
CA ILE A 93 -7.30 4.75 -10.63
C ILE A 93 -5.85 5.12 -10.32
N LEU A 94 -4.90 4.58 -11.08
CA LEU A 94 -3.48 4.86 -10.91
C LEU A 94 -3.15 6.34 -11.16
N GLN A 95 -3.69 6.91 -12.24
CA GLN A 95 -3.51 8.33 -12.55
C GLN A 95 -4.12 9.22 -11.46
N ALA A 96 -5.35 8.94 -11.02
CA ALA A 96 -6.00 9.68 -9.94
C ALA A 96 -5.17 9.66 -8.64
N SER A 97 -4.59 8.50 -8.30
CA SER A 97 -3.75 8.35 -7.11
C SER A 97 -2.43 9.14 -7.21
N ARG A 98 -1.86 9.31 -8.41
CA ARG A 98 -0.65 10.11 -8.66
C ARG A 98 -0.95 11.62 -8.63
N THR A 99 -2.09 12.05 -9.15
CA THR A 99 -2.52 13.46 -9.07
C THR A 99 -2.73 13.92 -7.63
N GLN A 100 -3.26 13.04 -6.77
CA GLN A 100 -3.38 13.29 -5.33
C GLN A 100 -2.04 13.38 -4.58
N GLN A 101 -0.94 12.84 -5.14
CA GLN A 101 0.40 13.00 -4.58
C GLN A 101 1.07 14.32 -5.00
N GLN A 102 0.74 14.88 -6.16
CA GLN A 102 1.33 16.12 -6.67
C GLN A 102 0.75 17.39 -6.04
N LEU A 103 -0.48 17.35 -5.52
CA LEU A 103 -1.12 18.47 -4.83
C LEU A 103 -0.56 18.76 -3.42
N GLN A 104 0.44 18.01 -2.97
CA GLN A 104 1.01 18.09 -1.62
C GLN A 104 2.48 18.57 -1.59
N THR A 105 3.08 18.88 -2.75
CA THR A 105 4.38 19.56 -2.90
C THR A 105 4.17 21.02 -3.19
#